data_AF-A0A2G6L9D4-F1
#
_entry.id   AF-A0A2G6L9D4-F1
#
_cell.length_a   1.000
_cell.length_b   1.000
_cell.length_c   1.000
_cell.angle_alpha   90.00
_cell.angle_beta   90.00
_cell.angle_gamma   90.00
#
_symmetry.space_group_name_H-M   'P 1'
#
loop_
_entity.id
_entity.type
_entity.pdbx_description
1 polymer ?
#
loop_
_entity_poly.entity_id
_entity_poly.type
_entity_poly.pdbx_seq_one_letter_code
_entity_poly.pdbx_strand_id
1 'polypeptide(L)'
;MSRQDDTASIGYVNCPTCKKPVAWVAANDYRPFCSQRCQMIDFGEWSSESYKIPVKPDIIRLNEEALEELAESQQNGVTHRLN
;
A
#
# COMPACT_ATOMS: atom_id res chain seq x y z
N MET A 1 -23.86 -5.11 41.51
CA MET A 1 -23.16 -6.08 40.64
C MET A 1 -23.95 -6.24 39.36
N SER A 2 -23.72 -5.36 38.38
CA SER A 2 -24.24 -5.53 37.02
C SER A 2 -23.27 -4.85 36.08
N ARG A 3 -22.36 -5.61 35.45
CA ARG A 3 -21.53 -5.11 34.36
C ARG A 3 -22.48 -4.93 33.18
N GLN A 4 -22.78 -3.69 32.85
CA GLN A 4 -23.41 -3.36 31.58
C GLN A 4 -22.31 -3.61 30.55
N ASP A 5 -22.31 -4.82 29.98
CA ASP A 5 -21.48 -5.12 28.83
C ASP A 5 -22.06 -4.31 27.67
N ASP A 6 -21.39 -3.21 27.38
CA ASP A 6 -21.62 -2.34 26.25
C ASP A 6 -21.65 -3.20 24.98
N THR A 7 -22.85 -3.42 24.43
CA THR A 7 -23.01 -3.98 23.09
C THR A 7 -22.56 -2.95 22.07
N ALA A 8 -21.25 -2.73 21.99
CA ALA A 8 -20.62 -1.93 20.95
C ALA A 8 -20.96 -2.55 19.60
N SER A 9 -21.46 -1.75 18.68
CA SER A 9 -21.77 -2.17 17.31
C SER A 9 -20.51 -2.74 16.66
N ILE A 10 -20.52 -4.06 16.43
CA ILE A 10 -19.40 -4.75 15.78
C ILE A 10 -19.35 -4.32 14.31
N GLY A 11 -18.26 -3.65 13.93
CA GLY A 11 -17.97 -3.35 12.53
C GLY A 11 -17.65 -4.64 11.76
N TYR A 12 -17.99 -4.68 10.47
CA TYR A 12 -17.60 -5.77 9.58
C TYR A 12 -16.79 -5.23 8.40
N VAL A 13 -15.76 -5.97 8.02
CA VAL A 13 -14.92 -5.69 6.83
C VAL A 13 -14.82 -6.94 5.97
N ASN A 14 -14.58 -6.78 4.66
CA ASN A 14 -14.34 -7.92 3.79
C ASN A 14 -12.87 -8.34 3.85
N CYS A 15 -12.62 -9.64 4.02
CA CYS A 15 -11.28 -10.22 3.93
C CYS A 15 -10.66 -9.86 2.57
N PRO A 16 -9.48 -9.22 2.51
CA PRO A 16 -8.86 -8.81 1.25
C PRO A 16 -8.63 -9.97 0.28
N THR A 17 -8.23 -11.13 0.80
CA THR A 17 -7.88 -12.32 0.02
C THR A 17 -9.07 -13.07 -0.55
N CYS A 18 -10.12 -13.32 0.25
CA CYS A 18 -11.22 -14.21 -0.13
C CYS A 18 -12.61 -13.58 -0.04
N LYS A 19 -12.68 -12.29 0.31
CA LYS A 19 -13.89 -11.46 0.39
C LYS A 19 -14.95 -11.89 1.41
N LYS A 20 -14.68 -12.90 2.25
CA LYS A 20 -15.57 -13.26 3.37
C LYS A 20 -15.72 -12.09 4.36
N PRO A 21 -16.92 -11.84 4.91
CA PRO A 21 -17.10 -10.82 5.93
C PRO A 21 -16.40 -11.23 7.24
N VAL A 22 -15.73 -10.27 7.86
CA VAL A 22 -14.94 -10.44 9.08
C VAL A 22 -15.39 -9.43 10.12
N ALA A 23 -15.80 -9.94 11.29
CA ALA A 23 -16.14 -9.12 12.44
C ALA A 23 -14.89 -8.41 12.99
N TRP A 24 -15.01 -7.12 13.29
CA TRP A 24 -13.94 -6.31 13.87
C TRP A 24 -13.90 -6.45 15.40
N VAL A 25 -13.57 -7.64 15.88
CA VAL A 25 -13.56 -7.99 17.32
C VAL A 25 -12.21 -8.53 17.74
N ALA A 26 -11.75 -8.17 18.95
CA ALA A 26 -10.42 -8.53 19.50
C ALA A 26 -10.05 -10.02 19.35
N ALA A 27 -11.03 -10.92 19.48
CA ALA A 27 -10.84 -12.36 19.40
C ALA A 27 -10.35 -12.91 18.04
N ASN A 28 -10.44 -12.15 16.94
CA ASN A 28 -9.89 -12.57 15.65
C ASN A 28 -8.48 -11.99 15.43
N ASP A 29 -7.42 -12.66 15.85
CA ASP A 29 -6.05 -12.13 15.76
C ASP A 29 -5.56 -11.81 14.34
N TYR A 30 -6.29 -12.28 13.31
CA TYR A 30 -5.91 -12.14 11.90
C TYR A 30 -6.63 -11.00 11.17
N ARG A 31 -7.40 -10.14 11.85
CA ARG A 31 -8.07 -8.98 11.21
C ARG A 31 -7.06 -8.16 10.36
N PRO A 32 -7.40 -7.74 9.13
CA PRO A 32 -8.71 -7.82 8.46
C PRO A 32 -8.99 -9.15 7.75
N PHE A 33 -8.11 -10.15 7.85
CA PHE A 33 -8.27 -11.46 7.22
C PHE A 33 -9.21 -12.37 8.02
N CYS A 34 -9.84 -13.33 7.33
CA CYS A 34 -10.70 -14.31 7.98
C CYS A 34 -9.93 -15.45 8.66
N SER A 35 -8.63 -15.60 8.38
CA SER A 35 -7.75 -16.62 8.97
C SER A 35 -6.28 -16.35 8.66
N GLN A 36 -5.38 -17.01 9.40
CA GLN A 36 -3.95 -17.02 9.14
C GLN A 36 -3.61 -17.39 7.68
N ARG A 37 -4.34 -18.36 7.09
CA ARG A 37 -4.13 -18.77 5.69
C ARG A 37 -4.29 -17.60 4.72
N CYS A 38 -5.33 -16.77 4.90
CA CYS A 38 -5.56 -15.63 4.01
C CYS A 38 -4.47 -14.56 4.17
N GLN A 39 -4.03 -14.29 5.40
CA GLN A 39 -2.90 -13.40 5.67
C GLN A 39 -1.61 -13.88 4.97
N MET A 40 -1.33 -15.19 5.02
CA MET A 40 -0.13 -15.75 4.38
C MET A 40 -0.20 -15.72 2.85
N ILE A 41 -1.38 -15.89 2.26
CA ILE A 41 -1.56 -15.74 0.80
C ILE A 41 -1.29 -14.30 0.38
N ASP A 42 -1.86 -13.33 1.10
CA ASP A 42 -1.65 -11.90 0.82
C ASP A 42 -0.15 -11.56 0.87
N PHE A 43 0.53 -11.98 1.95
CA PHE A 43 1.99 -11.86 2.07
C PHE A 43 2.74 -12.52 0.90
N GLY A 44 2.30 -13.69 0.47
CA GLY A 44 2.85 -14.39 -0.70
C GLY A 44 2.77 -13.54 -1.96
N GLU A 45 1.61 -12.96 -2.27
CA GLU A 45 1.38 -12.10 -3.45
C GLU A 45 2.23 -10.83 -3.43
N TRP A 46 2.49 -10.26 -2.25
CA TRP A 46 3.45 -9.17 -2.08
C TRP A 46 4.88 -9.62 -2.37
N SER A 47 5.27 -10.77 -1.80
CA SER A 47 6.63 -11.31 -1.97
C SER A 47 6.94 -11.71 -3.41
N SER A 48 5.91 -12.07 -4.20
CA SER A 48 6.02 -12.46 -5.60
C SER A 48 5.79 -11.30 -6.58
N GLU A 49 5.77 -10.05 -6.11
CA GLU A 49 5.54 -8.85 -6.92
C GLU A 49 4.28 -8.94 -7.80
N SER A 50 3.27 -9.67 -7.33
CA SER A 50 2.03 -9.90 -8.07
C SER A 50 1.08 -8.72 -7.95
N TYR A 51 1.21 -7.93 -6.88
CA TYR A 51 0.54 -6.64 -6.76
C TYR A 51 1.22 -5.57 -7.63
N LYS A 52 0.44 -4.97 -8.54
CA LYS A 52 0.91 -3.92 -9.45
C LYS A 52 0.00 -2.72 -9.38
N ILE A 53 0.60 -1.53 -9.30
CA ILE A 53 -0.13 -0.27 -9.40
C ILE A 53 -0.10 0.14 -10.87
N PRO A 54 -1.27 0.25 -11.55
CA PRO A 54 -1.30 0.72 -12.91
C PRO A 54 -0.84 2.18 -12.97
N VAL A 55 0.11 2.47 -13.85
CA VAL A 55 0.61 3.82 -14.08
C VAL A 55 -0.27 4.48 -15.14
N LYS A 56 -0.76 5.70 -14.87
CA LYS A 56 -1.46 6.50 -15.87
C LYS A 56 -0.45 7.03 -16.89
N PRO A 57 -0.80 7.11 -18.19
CA PRO A 57 0.11 7.63 -19.22
C PRO A 57 0.71 9.00 -18.87
N ASP A 58 -0.08 9.89 -18.26
CA ASP A 58 0.37 11.24 -17.89
C ASP A 58 1.51 11.23 -16.86
N ILE A 59 1.59 10.22 -15.98
CA ILE A 59 2.69 10.05 -15.01
C ILE A 59 3.99 9.69 -15.73
N ILE A 60 3.92 8.95 -16.85
CA ILE A 60 5.11 8.60 -17.64
C ILE A 60 5.69 9.86 -18.29
N ARG A 61 4.82 10.75 -18.80
CA ARG A 61 5.23 12.00 -19.46
C ARG A 61 5.97 12.95 -18.52
N LEU A 62 5.56 13.01 -17.26
CA LEU A 62 6.23 13.81 -16.22
C LEU A 62 7.66 13.35 -15.93
N ASN A 63 7.97 12.07 -16.14
CA ASN A 63 9.33 11.58 -15.91
C ASN A 63 10.27 11.93 -17.06
N GLU A 64 9.84 11.83 -18.32
CA GLU A 64 10.69 12.15 -19.48
C GLU A 64 11.06 13.64 -19.49
N GLU A 65 10.08 14.53 -19.33
CA GLU A 65 10.31 15.98 -19.30
C GLU A 65 11.16 16.41 -18.09
N ALA A 66 10.86 15.87 -16.89
CA ALA A 66 11.63 16.20 -15.69
C ALA A 66 13.06 15.59 -15.69
N LEU A 67 13.26 14.44 -16.34
CA LEU A 67 14.60 13.84 -16.50
C LEU A 67 15.46 14.66 -17.47
N GLU A 68 14.88 15.20 -18.54
CA GLU A 68 15.57 16.09 -19.46
C GLU A 68 16.00 17.40 -18.77
N GLU A 69 15.10 18.01 -17.96
CA GLU A 69 15.41 19.23 -17.21
C GLU A 69 16.54 19.00 -16.17
N LEU A 70 16.54 17.85 -15.48
CA LEU A 70 17.61 17.47 -14.55
C LEU A 70 18.93 17.16 -15.28
N ALA A 71 18.89 16.55 -16.47
CA ALA A 71 20.09 16.26 -17.27
C ALA A 71 20.78 17.54 -17.77
N GLU A 72 19.99 18.55 -18.16
CA GLU A 72 20.49 19.87 -18.59
C GLU A 72 21.06 20.67 -17.40
N SER A 73 20.46 20.56 -16.22
CA SER A 73 20.94 21.24 -15.00
C SER A 73 22.36 20.82 -14.58
N GLN A 74 22.79 19.59 -14.89
CA GLN A 74 24.12 19.07 -14.55
C GLN A 74 25.24 19.59 -15.47
N GLN A 75 24.91 20.15 -16.64
CA GLN A 75 25.91 20.73 -17.56
C GLN A 75 26.28 22.18 -17.24
N ASN A 76 25.52 22.87 -16.39
CA ASN A 76 25.79 24.26 -16.00
C ASN A 76 26.71 24.41 -14.76
N GLY A 77 27.23 23.31 -14.21
CA GLY A 77 28.03 23.31 -12.97
C GLY A 77 29.54 23.15 -13.12
N VAL A 78 30.09 22.87 -14.31
CA VAL A 78 31.52 22.50 -14.46
C VAL A 78 32.40 23.63 -15.02
N THR A 79 31.83 24.75 -15.46
CA THR A 79 32.59 25.82 -16.14
C THR A 79 32.76 27.09 -15.31
N HIS A 80 33.07 26.99 -14.01
CA HIS A 80 33.70 28.13 -13.33
C HIS A 80 34.52 27.75 -12.09
N ARG A 81 35.76 27.30 -12.29
CA ARG A 81 36.94 27.63 -11.46
C ARG A 81 38.16 26.86 -11.96
N LEU A 82 38.80 27.39 -12.99
CA LEU A 82 40.26 27.43 -13.12
C LEU A 82 40.59 28.71 -13.88
N ASN A 83 40.74 29.79 -13.11
CA ASN A 83 41.66 30.90 -13.36
C ASN A 83 42.16 31.33 -11.98
#